data_AF-A0A9Q1HI26-F1
#
_entry.id   AF-A0A9Q1HI26-F1
#
_cell.length_a   1.000
_cell.length_b   1.000
_cell.length_c   1.000
_cell.angle_alpha   90.00
_cell.angle_beta   90.00
_cell.angle_gamma   90.00
#
_symmetry.space_group_name_H-M   'P 1'
#
loop_
_entity.id
_entity.type
_entity.pdbx_description
1 polymer ?
#
loop_
_entity_poly.entity_id
_entity_poly.type
_entity_poly.pdbx_seq_one_letter_code
_entity_poly.pdbx_strand_id
1 'polypeptide(L)'
;MHGIVLSERHLKRILRQLGLFRRNRFVNFEEILLFIHNELQGSAKLNGYRLMHLKCIQNGFSVSREMVREIIRALDPEGVELRRRRTLVRRRYYSKGPNCIWYMDSYDKLKP
;
A
#
# COMPACT_ATOMS: atom_id res chain seq x y z
N MET A 1 27.75 -2.25 -27.96
CA MET A 1 27.45 -1.85 -26.57
C MET A 1 27.88 -0.39 -26.39
N HIS A 2 26.95 0.54 -26.19
CA HIS A 2 27.27 1.97 -26.21
C HIS A 2 28.09 2.35 -24.97
N GLY A 3 29.41 2.43 -25.14
CA GLY A 3 30.39 2.87 -24.13
C GLY A 3 30.25 4.35 -23.79
N ILE A 4 29.12 4.71 -23.19
CA ILE A 4 28.84 6.09 -22.80
C ILE A 4 29.62 6.38 -21.51
N VAL A 5 30.79 7.01 -21.67
CA VAL A 5 31.58 7.57 -20.57
C VAL A 5 31.10 9.00 -20.32
N LEU A 6 30.03 9.15 -19.52
CA LEU A 6 29.52 10.46 -19.10
C LEU A 6 30.22 10.88 -17.80
N SER A 7 30.78 12.09 -17.79
CA SER A 7 31.22 12.72 -16.54
C SER A 7 30.01 13.17 -15.71
N GLU A 8 30.16 13.19 -14.38
CA GLU A 8 29.10 13.64 -13.47
C GLU A 8 28.56 15.04 -13.83
N ARG A 9 29.44 15.94 -14.27
CA ARG A 9 29.07 17.29 -14.73
C ARG A 9 28.18 17.23 -15.98
N HIS A 10 28.51 16.35 -16.92
CA HIS A 10 27.73 16.18 -18.14
C HIS A 10 26.35 15.60 -17.82
N LEU A 11 26.28 14.61 -16.94
CA LEU A 11 25.01 14.05 -16.45
C LEU A 11 24.15 15.12 -15.77
N LYS A 12 24.70 15.90 -14.83
CA LYS A 12 23.98 16.99 -14.15
C LYS A 12 23.46 18.06 -15.13
N ARG A 13 24.25 18.39 -16.16
CA ARG A 13 23.85 19.34 -17.22
C ARG A 13 22.66 18.81 -18.01
N ILE A 14 22.70 17.55 -18.45
CA ILE A 14 21.62 16.90 -19.20
C ILE A 14 20.35 16.83 -18.34
N LEU A 15 20.46 16.36 -17.09
CA LEU A 15 19.33 16.31 -16.15
C LEU A 15 18.68 17.69 -15.98
N ARG A 16 19.48 18.75 -15.82
CA ARG A 16 18.97 20.12 -15.70
C ARG A 16 18.32 20.64 -16.99
N GLN A 17 18.90 20.36 -18.16
CA GLN A 17 18.30 20.71 -19.46
C GLN A 17 16.97 20.01 -19.70
N LEU A 18 16.84 18.75 -19.26
CA LEU A 18 15.63 17.97 -19.37
C LEU A 18 14.62 18.25 -18.25
N GLY A 19 14.93 19.14 -17.30
CA GLY A 19 14.07 19.40 -16.13
C GLY A 19 13.89 18.17 -15.22
N LEU A 20 14.81 17.20 -15.29
CA LEU A 20 14.77 15.98 -14.51
C LEU A 20 15.40 16.22 -13.14
N PHE A 21 14.55 16.35 -12.13
CA PHE A 21 14.96 16.42 -10.74
C PHE A 21 14.59 15.13 -10.02
N ARG A 22 15.32 14.81 -8.94
CA ARG A 22 14.90 13.75 -8.02
C ARG A 22 13.47 14.07 -7.59
N ARG A 23 12.53 13.13 -7.77
CA ARG A 23 11.10 13.32 -7.43
C ARG A 23 10.99 13.88 -6.01
N ASN A 24 10.84 15.19 -5.93
CA ASN A 24 10.45 15.92 -4.73
C ASN A 24 9.06 16.46 -5.03
N ARG A 25 8.14 15.54 -5.34
CA ARG A 25 6.74 15.88 -5.45
C ARG A 25 6.31 16.17 -4.02
N PHE A 26 6.23 17.45 -3.65
CA PHE A 26 5.43 17.89 -2.52
C PHE A 26 4.01 17.46 -2.86
N VAL A 27 3.64 16.25 -2.46
CA VAL A 27 2.29 15.78 -2.70
C VAL A 27 1.41 16.48 -1.69
N ASN A 28 0.36 17.12 -2.19
CA ASN A 28 -0.60 17.82 -1.36
C ASN A 28 -1.16 16.84 -0.32
N PHE A 29 -1.24 17.27 0.94
CA PHE A 29 -1.78 16.47 2.03
C PHE A 29 -3.19 15.95 1.69
N GLU A 30 -4.00 16.74 0.99
CA GLU A 30 -5.33 16.36 0.54
C GLU A 30 -5.31 15.16 -0.43
N GLU A 31 -4.35 15.10 -1.35
CA GLU A 31 -4.22 13.97 -2.28
C GLU A 31 -3.86 12.68 -1.54
N ILE A 32 -2.98 12.77 -0.53
CA ILE A 32 -2.60 11.62 0.32
C ILE A 32 -3.82 11.16 1.13
N LEU A 33 -4.55 12.10 1.74
CA LEU A 33 -5.74 11.80 2.54
C LEU A 33 -6.80 11.10 1.69
N LEU A 34 -7.09 11.63 0.49
CA LEU A 34 -8.05 11.06 -0.44
C LEU A 34 -7.62 9.67 -0.91
N PHE A 35 -6.33 9.49 -1.23
CA PHE A 35 -5.78 8.19 -1.61
C PHE A 35 -5.97 7.15 -0.50
N ILE A 36 -5.57 7.47 0.73
CA ILE A 36 -5.72 6.56 1.87
C ILE A 36 -7.19 6.27 2.15
N HIS A 37 -8.06 7.27 2.09
CA HIS A 37 -9.49 7.09 2.28
C HIS A 37 -10.08 6.09 1.27
N ASN A 38 -9.80 6.27 -0.03
CA ASN A 38 -10.28 5.38 -1.09
C ASN A 38 -9.76 3.95 -0.93
N GLU A 39 -8.50 3.79 -0.55
CA GLU A 39 -7.91 2.48 -0.28
C GLU A 39 -8.59 1.78 0.91
N LEU A 40 -8.94 2.51 1.97
CA LEU A 40 -9.64 1.96 3.14
C LEU A 40 -11.08 1.52 2.84
N GLN A 41 -11.74 2.06 1.81
CA GLN A 41 -13.06 1.58 1.37
C GLN A 41 -12.98 0.24 0.61
N GLY A 42 -11.79 -0.14 0.11
CA GLY A 42 -11.58 -1.37 -0.64
C GLY A 42 -11.10 -2.55 0.20
N SER A 43 -10.45 -3.49 -0.48
CA SER A 43 -9.81 -4.66 0.15
C SER A 43 -8.63 -4.29 1.05
N ALA A 44 -8.09 -3.07 0.91
CA ALA A 44 -6.95 -2.60 1.68
C ALA A 44 -7.30 -2.15 3.11
N LYS A 45 -8.57 -2.19 3.53
CA LYS A 45 -8.96 -2.06 4.94
C LYS A 45 -8.22 -3.02 5.87
N LEU A 46 -7.87 -4.20 5.36
CA LEU A 46 -7.14 -5.22 6.11
C LEU A 46 -5.64 -4.94 6.21
N ASN A 47 -5.14 -4.00 5.40
CA ASN A 47 -3.74 -3.64 5.36
C ASN A 47 -3.42 -2.72 6.55
N GLY A 48 -2.40 -3.09 7.32
CA GLY A 48 -1.86 -2.18 8.34
C GLY A 48 -1.15 -0.97 7.71
N TYR A 49 -0.86 0.03 8.54
CA TYR A 49 -0.19 1.27 8.11
C TYR A 49 1.14 1.05 7.38
N ARG A 50 1.88 -0.02 7.69
CA ARG A 50 3.13 -0.38 7.00
C ARG A 50 2.91 -0.70 5.52
N LEU A 51 1.86 -1.46 5.22
CA LEU A 51 1.54 -1.83 3.85
C LEU A 51 0.87 -0.66 3.11
N MET A 52 0.07 0.15 3.80
CA MET A 52 -0.43 1.41 3.24
C MET A 52 0.70 2.38 2.89
N HIS A 53 1.73 2.48 3.74
CA HIS A 53 2.93 3.29 3.47
C HIS A 53 3.66 2.81 2.21
N LEU A 54 3.80 1.49 2.03
CA LEU A 54 4.36 0.92 0.80
C LEU A 54 3.52 1.29 -0.44
N LYS A 55 2.18 1.19 -0.35
CA LYS A 55 1.29 1.62 -1.44
C LYS A 55 1.45 3.09 -1.76
N CYS A 56 1.61 3.94 -0.75
CA CYS A 56 1.87 5.36 -0.96
C CYS A 56 3.18 5.56 -1.75
N ILE A 57 4.27 4.91 -1.35
CA ILE A 57 5.57 5.00 -2.05
C ILE A 57 5.44 4.51 -3.50
N GLN A 58 4.76 3.38 -3.72
CA GLN A 58 4.55 2.82 -5.07
C GLN A 58 3.75 3.75 -5.98
N ASN A 59 2.81 4.52 -5.42
CA ASN A 59 2.06 5.54 -6.13
C ASN A 59 2.79 6.90 -6.23
N GLY A 60 4.06 6.95 -5.80
CA GLY A 60 4.91 8.13 -5.94
C GLY A 60 4.69 9.20 -4.86
N PHE A 61 4.03 8.85 -3.76
CA PHE A 61 3.88 9.73 -2.60
C PHE A 61 5.15 9.73 -1.74
N SER A 62 5.63 10.93 -1.41
CA SER A 62 6.72 11.13 -0.45
C SER A 62 6.15 11.38 0.94
N VAL A 63 5.82 10.31 1.67
CA VAL A 63 5.17 10.37 2.99
C VAL A 63 5.95 9.60 4.04
N SER A 64 5.98 10.13 5.27
CA SER A 64 6.54 9.40 6.41
C SER A 64 5.60 8.29 6.84
N ARG A 65 6.16 7.25 7.46
CA ARG A 65 5.37 6.13 7.96
C ARG A 65 4.46 6.56 9.12
N GLU A 66 4.94 7.47 9.95
CA GLU A 66 4.24 8.05 11.08
C GLU A 66 3.02 8.86 10.62
N MET A 67 3.16 9.65 9.56
CA MET A 67 2.05 10.41 8.97
C MET A 67 0.95 9.46 8.47
N VAL A 68 1.32 8.40 7.73
CA VAL A 68 0.35 7.40 7.26
C VAL A 68 -0.36 6.72 8.43
N ARG A 69 0.36 6.41 9.51
CA ARG A 69 -0.21 5.83 10.73
C ARG A 69 -1.22 6.75 11.39
N GLU A 70 -0.93 8.05 11.45
CA GLU A 70 -1.82 9.06 12.04
C GLU A 70 -3.08 9.28 11.19
N ILE A 71 -2.93 9.38 9.87
CA ILE A 71 -4.07 9.49 8.95
C ILE A 71 -4.98 8.26 9.08
N ILE A 72 -4.43 7.05 9.08
CA ILE A 72 -5.24 5.83 9.25
C ILE A 72 -5.91 5.79 10.63
N ARG A 73 -5.23 6.24 11.69
CA ARG A 73 -5.83 6.30 13.03
C ARG A 73 -7.00 7.30 13.08
N ALA A 74 -6.92 8.40 12.33
CA ALA A 74 -8.00 9.37 12.23
C ALA A 74 -9.17 8.85 11.38
N LEU A 75 -8.89 8.16 10.27
CA LEU A 75 -9.91 7.67 9.33
C LEU A 75 -10.57 6.34 9.75
N ASP A 76 -9.84 5.44 10.40
CA ASP A 76 -10.31 4.10 10.80
C ASP A 76 -9.79 3.72 12.21
N PRO A 77 -10.24 4.43 13.27
CA PRO A 77 -9.82 4.15 14.64
C PRO A 77 -10.23 2.74 15.08
N GLU A 78 -11.40 2.28 14.66
CA GLU A 78 -11.92 0.95 14.99
C GLU A 78 -11.06 -0.16 14.37
N GLY A 79 -10.70 -0.06 13.08
CA GLY A 79 -9.85 -1.05 12.43
C GLY A 79 -8.42 -1.04 13.00
N VAL A 80 -7.92 0.10 13.46
CA VAL A 80 -6.65 0.17 14.21
C VAL A 80 -6.74 -0.60 15.52
N GLU A 81 -7.80 -0.39 16.30
CA GLU A 81 -7.99 -1.05 17.59
C GLU A 81 -8.24 -2.56 17.41
N LEU A 82 -9.01 -2.96 16.41
CA LEU A 82 -9.25 -4.35 16.05
C LEU A 82 -7.94 -5.08 15.72
N ARG A 83 -7.05 -4.45 14.95
CA ARG A 83 -5.71 -4.99 14.66
C ARG A 83 -4.83 -5.02 15.90
N ARG A 84 -4.92 -4.01 16.78
CA ARG A 84 -4.17 -3.96 18.05
C ARG A 84 -4.54 -5.11 18.98
N ARG A 85 -5.81 -5.52 19.01
CA ARG A 85 -6.30 -6.67 19.79
C ARG A 85 -5.68 -8.00 19.38
N ARG A 86 -5.08 -8.09 18.17
CA ARG A 86 -4.47 -9.32 17.61
C ARG A 86 -5.44 -10.51 17.59
N THR A 87 -6.74 -10.23 17.58
CA THR A 87 -7.81 -11.23 17.54
C THR A 87 -8.13 -11.59 16.10
N LEU A 88 -8.25 -12.88 15.82
CA LEU A 88 -8.61 -13.37 14.49
C LEU A 88 -10.10 -13.13 14.23
N VAL A 89 -10.42 -12.21 13.32
CA VAL A 89 -11.81 -11.95 12.90
C VAL A 89 -12.14 -12.90 11.76
N ARG A 90 -13.03 -13.87 12.01
CA ARG A 90 -13.50 -14.78 10.97
C ARG A 90 -14.41 -14.04 9.99
N ARG A 91 -14.10 -14.12 8.70
CA ARG A 91 -15.01 -13.70 7.64
C ARG A 91 -16.24 -14.61 7.65
N ARG A 92 -17.44 -14.03 7.59
CA ARG A 92 -18.67 -14.78 7.35
C ARG A 92 -18.84 -14.92 5.85
N TYR A 93 -18.75 -16.15 5.35
CA TYR A 93 -19.02 -16.45 3.96
C TYR A 93 -20.50 -16.86 3.84
N TYR A 94 -21.22 -16.22 2.93
CA TYR A 94 -22.60 -16.55 2.62
C TYR A 94 -22.61 -17.25 1.26
N SER A 95 -23.06 -18.50 1.21
CA SER A 95 -23.29 -19.23 -0.04
C SER A 95 -24.76 -19.14 -0.46
N LYS A 96 -25.02 -19.20 -1.76
CA LYS A 96 -26.39 -19.27 -2.30
C LYS A 96 -27.05 -20.64 -2.09
N GLY A 97 -26.29 -21.65 -1.65
CA GLY A 97 -26.78 -23.01 -1.41
C GLY A 97 -25.65 -24.04 -1.28
N PRO A 98 -26.00 -25.34 -1.18
CA PRO A 98 -25.05 -26.46 -1.23
C PRO A 98 -24.21 -26.40 -2.53
N ASN A 99 -22.94 -26.80 -2.47
CA ASN A 99 -21.97 -26.83 -3.60
C ASN A 99 -21.58 -25.48 -4.23
N CYS A 100 -22.03 -24.33 -3.73
CA CYS A 100 -21.63 -23.03 -4.28
C CYS A 100 -20.23 -22.56 -3.86
N ILE A 101 -19.58 -23.21 -2.88
CA ILE A 101 -18.24 -22.84 -2.39
C ILE A 101 -17.33 -24.06 -2.51
N TRP A 102 -16.24 -23.91 -3.28
CA TRP A 102 -15.12 -24.84 -3.26
C TRP A 102 -14.08 -24.30 -2.28
N TYR A 103 -13.85 -25.00 -1.17
CA TYR A 103 -12.79 -24.65 -0.22
C TYR A 103 -11.48 -25.24 -0.75
N MET A 104 -10.51 -24.40 -1.12
CA MET A 104 -9.26 -24.86 -1.73
C MET A 104 -8.26 -25.44 -0.70
N ASP A 105 -8.57 -25.36 0.60
CA ASP A 105 -7.71 -25.87 1.68
C ASP A 105 -8.39 -27.05 2.40
N SER A 106 -8.42 -28.20 1.73
CA SER A 106 -8.87 -29.46 2.32
C SER A 106 -8.16 -30.63 1.64
N TYR A 107 -6.84 -30.63 1.67
CA TYR A 107 -6.04 -31.82 1.29
C TYR A 107 -4.83 -32.07 2.19
N ASP A 108 -4.85 -31.56 3.44
CA ASP A 108 -3.75 -31.74 4.41
C ASP A 108 -4.02 -32.85 5.44
N LYS A 109 -5.11 -33.62 5.28
CA LYS A 109 -5.58 -34.58 6.30
C LYS A 109 -5.54 -36.05 5.88
N LEU A 110 -5.08 -36.38 4.67
CA LEU A 110 -4.89 -37.77 4.23
C LEU A 110 -3.40 -38.07 4.13
N LYS A 111 -2.84 -38.59 5.23
CA LYS A 111 -1.63 -39.42 5.14
C LYS A 111 -2.10 -40.88 4.95
N PRO A 112 -1.46 -41.67 4.06
CA PRO A 112 -1.69 -43.11 3.98
C PRO A 112 -1.28 -43.83 5.27
#